data_AF-A0A9D7HJM6-F1
#
_entry.id   AF-A0A9D7HJM6-F1
#
_cell.length_a   1.000
_cell.length_b   1.000
_cell.length_c   1.000
_cell.angle_alpha   90.00
_cell.angle_beta   90.00
_cell.angle_gamma   90.00
#
_symmetry.space_group_name_H-M   'P 1'
#
loop_
_entity.id
_entity.type
_entity.pdbx_description
1 polymer ?
#
loop_
_entity_poly.entity_id
_entity_poly.type
_entity_poly.pdbx_seq_one_letter_code
_entity_poly.pdbx_strand_id
1 'polypeptide(L)' 'MSENAGPPRRAGFLSTVRAVLWSFAGVRKRKDYQQDATSLNPVYVVIAGVLAAIVFVLTIVLVVRFVVSQ' A
#
# COMPACT_ATOMS: atom_id res chain seq x y z
N MET A 1 -15.85 9.43 36.84
CA MET A 1 -14.62 8.85 36.26
C MET A 1 -14.27 9.64 35.00
N SER A 2 -13.22 10.46 35.03
CA SER A 2 -12.74 11.22 33.87
C SER A 2 -11.57 10.47 33.26
N GLU A 3 -11.82 9.75 32.17
CA GLU A 3 -10.79 9.09 31.37
C GLU A 3 -9.96 10.17 30.67
N ASN A 4 -8.73 10.37 31.16
CA ASN A 4 -7.76 11.30 30.59
C ASN A 4 -7.15 10.66 29.34
N ALA A 5 -7.78 10.88 28.19
CA ALA A 5 -7.20 10.59 26.90
C ALA A 5 -5.91 11.41 26.73
N GLY A 6 -4.75 10.75 26.82
CA GLY A 6 -3.44 11.37 26.65
C GLY A 6 -3.28 12.07 25.30
N PRO A 7 -2.41 13.08 25.20
CA PRO A 7 -2.29 13.95 24.03
C PRO A 7 -1.97 13.15 22.76
N PRO A 8 -2.48 13.58 21.58
CA PRO A 8 -2.27 12.89 20.32
C PRO A 8 -0.77 12.80 20.03
N ARG A 9 -0.25 11.58 20.01
CA ARG A 9 1.11 11.30 19.53
C ARG A 9 1.19 11.83 18.10
N ARG A 10 1.88 12.95 17.90
CA ARG A 10 2.11 13.52 16.56
C ARG A 10 2.73 12.41 15.72
N ALA A 11 2.01 12.00 14.68
CA ALA A 11 2.55 11.17 13.63
C ALA A 11 3.78 11.92 13.08
N GLY A 12 4.98 11.52 13.49
CA GLY A 12 6.20 12.18 13.06
C GLY A 12 6.37 12.06 11.54
N PHE A 13 7.20 12.90 10.94
CA PHE A 13 7.51 12.84 9.50
C PHE A 13 7.87 11.42 9.03
N LEU A 14 8.61 10.67 9.85
CA LEU A 14 8.91 9.25 9.62
C LEU A 14 7.66 8.36 9.50
N SER A 15 6.60 8.64 10.27
CA SER A 15 5.34 7.89 10.18
C SER A 15 4.55 8.24 8.93
N THR A 16 4.64 9.47 8.44
CA THR A 16 4.06 9.90 7.17
C THR A 16 4.76 9.19 6.00
N VAL A 17 6.10 9.15 6.00
CA VAL A 17 6.87 8.39 5.00
C VAL A 17 6.57 6.89 5.08
N ARG A 18 6.51 6.33 6.30
CA ARG A 18 6.18 4.91 6.52
C ARG A 18 4.75 4.57 6.08
N ALA A 19 3.81 5.50 6.24
CA ALA A 19 2.45 5.38 5.75
C ALA A 19 2.40 5.42 4.22
N VAL A 20 3.14 6.33 3.58
CA VAL A 20 3.22 6.42 2.11
C VAL A 20 3.83 5.15 1.52
N LEU A 21 4.89 4.62 2.14
CA LEU A 21 5.50 3.35 1.71
C LEU A 21 4.56 2.15 1.88
N TRP A 22 3.73 2.13 2.93
CA TRP A 22 2.67 1.11 3.09
C TRP A 22 1.51 1.28 2.11
N SER A 23 1.24 2.50 1.65
CA SER A 23 0.26 2.80 0.60
C SER A 23 0.70 2.32 -0.78
N PHE A 24 2.00 2.32 -1.08
CA PHE A 24 2.54 1.72 -2.32
C PHE A 24 2.57 0.19 -2.28
N ALA A 25 2.79 -0.39 -1.10
CA ALA A 25 2.83 -1.84 -0.94
C ALA A 25 1.44 -2.50 -1.00
N GLY A 26 0.35 -1.78 -0.72
CA GLY A 26 -1.02 -2.29 -0.94
C GLY A 26 -1.45 -3.50 -0.08
N VAL A 27 -0.65 -3.95 0.91
CA VAL A 27 -0.93 -5.13 1.76
C VAL A 27 -1.52 -4.73 3.12
N ARG A 28 -2.42 -3.74 3.17
CA ARG A 28 -3.32 -3.57 4.33
C ARG A 28 -4.77 -3.95 4.02
N LYS A 29 -4.96 -5.00 3.22
CA LYS A 29 -6.28 -5.62 3.02
C LYS A 29 -6.51 -6.87 3.90
N ARG A 30 -6.03 -6.83 5.16
CA ARG A 30 -6.40 -7.82 6.19
C ARG A 30 -7.29 -7.20 7.28
N LYS A 31 -8.31 -6.43 6.93
CA LYS A 31 -9.34 -6.09 7.93
C LYS A 31 -10.77 -6.43 7.53
N ASP A 32 -11.08 -6.49 6.24
CA ASP A 32 -12.46 -6.77 5.81
C ASP A 32 -12.60 -8.06 4.98
N TYR A 33 -11.65 -9.00 5.13
CA TYR A 33 -11.64 -10.28 4.40
C TYR A 33 -12.44 -11.39 5.11
N GLN A 34 -13.19 -11.11 6.16
CA GLN A 34 -13.91 -12.15 6.93
C GLN A 34 -15.43 -12.13 6.72
N GLN A 35 -15.98 -11.13 6.02
CA GLN A 35 -17.42 -11.08 5.70
C GLN A 35 -17.70 -11.29 4.20
N ASP A 36 -16.80 -10.88 3.30
CA ASP A 36 -17.00 -10.98 1.84
C ASP A 36 -16.16 -12.11 1.17
N ALA A 37 -15.32 -12.83 1.92
CA ALA A 37 -14.44 -13.87 1.39
C ALA A 37 -15.15 -15.17 0.96
N THR A 38 -16.46 -15.26 1.17
CA THR A 38 -17.27 -16.38 0.69
C THR A 38 -17.75 -16.19 -0.75
N SER A 39 -17.72 -14.97 -1.32
CA SER A 39 -18.23 -14.71 -2.67
C SER A 39 -17.24 -14.09 -3.66
N LEU A 40 -16.12 -13.50 -3.22
CA LEU A 40 -15.11 -12.93 -4.13
C LEU A 40 -13.81 -13.74 -4.14
N ASN A 41 -13.57 -14.43 -5.25
CA ASN A 41 -12.45 -15.35 -5.46
C ASN A 41 -11.09 -14.67 -5.17
N PRO A 42 -10.25 -15.24 -4.28
CA PRO A 42 -8.91 -14.72 -3.95
C PRO A 42 -8.00 -14.57 -5.18
N VAL A 43 -8.32 -15.28 -6.26
CA VAL A 43 -7.66 -15.21 -7.57
C VAL A 43 -7.62 -13.78 -8.12
N TYR A 44 -8.68 -12.98 -7.97
CA TYR A 44 -8.72 -11.61 -8.50
C TYR A 44 -7.71 -10.69 -7.77
N VAL A 45 -7.49 -10.92 -6.48
CA VAL A 45 -6.50 -10.19 -5.67
C VAL A 45 -5.08 -10.51 -6.15
N VAL A 46 -4.81 -11.77 -6.49
CA VAL A 46 -3.52 -12.19 -7.04
C VAL A 46 -3.28 -11.55 -8.41
N ILE A 47 -4.27 -11.57 -9.31
CA ILE A 47 -4.16 -10.95 -10.63
C ILE A 47 -3.92 -9.44 -10.52
N ALA A 48 -4.67 -8.75 -9.66
CA ALA A 48 -4.51 -7.32 -9.42
C ALA A 48 -3.11 -6.97 -8.88
N GLY A 49 -2.59 -7.78 -7.95
CA GLY A 49 -1.23 -7.61 -7.42
C GLY A 49 -0.15 -7.81 -8.47
N VAL A 50 -0.30 -8.82 -9.34
CA VAL A 50 0.65 -9.09 -10.43
C VAL A 50 0.64 -7.98 -11.47
N LEU A 51 -0.54 -7.50 -11.87
CA LEU A 51 -0.66 -6.36 -12.79
C LEU A 51 -0.02 -5.09 -12.22
N ALA A 52 -0.25 -4.79 -10.95
CA ALA A 52 0.37 -3.65 -10.28
C ALA A 52 1.90 -3.75 -10.24
N ALA A 53 2.44 -4.95 -9.99
CA ALA A 53 3.89 -5.19 -9.99
C ALA A 53 4.49 -4.98 -11.39
N ILE A 54 3.82 -5.45 -12.45
CA ILE A 54 4.27 -5.26 -13.84
C ILE A 54 4.33 -3.76 -14.17
N VAL A 55 3.26 -3.02 -13.90
CA VAL A 55 3.20 -1.57 -14.15
C VAL A 55 4.30 -0.83 -13.38
N PHE A 56 4.54 -1.22 -12.12
CA PHE A 56 5.59 -0.62 -11.30
C PHE A 56 6.99 -0.83 -11.90
N VAL A 57 7.31 -2.06 -12.31
CA VAL A 57 8.60 -2.38 -12.95
C VAL A 57 8.76 -1.62 -14.27
N LEU A 58 7.73 -1.58 -15.11
CA LEU A 58 7.77 -0.84 -16.38
C LEU A 58 8.04 0.65 -16.16
N THR A 59 7.39 1.24 -15.15
CA THR A 59 7.58 2.65 -14.78
C THR A 59 9.04 2.91 -14.41
N ILE A 60 9.65 2.06 -13.57
CA ILE A 60 11.06 2.20 -13.18
C ILE A 60 11.98 2.08 -14.40
N VAL A 61 11.76 1.06 -15.24
CA VAL A 61 12.59 0.85 -16.44
C VAL A 61 12.49 2.06 -17.38
N LEU A 62 11.30 2.64 -17.54
CA LEU A 62 11.10 3.80 -18.40
C LEU A 62 11.85 5.02 -17.87
N VAL A 63 11.80 5.25 -16.55
CA VAL A 63 12.56 6.33 -15.88
C VAL A 63 14.06 6.12 -16.05
N VAL A 64 14.57 4.90 -15.86
CA VAL A 64 16.00 4.58 -16.03
C VAL A 64 16.43 4.84 -17.46
N ARG A 65 15.66 4.36 -18.44
CA ARG A 65 15.96 4.58 -19.86
C ARG A 65 15.94 6.06 -20.22
N PHE A 66 15.02 6.83 -19.66
CA PHE A 66 14.98 8.27 -19.84
C PHE A 66 16.25 8.93 -19.30
N VAL A 67 16.67 8.59 -18.09
CA VAL A 67 17.88 9.16 -17.46
C VAL A 67 19.16 8.77 -18.19
N VAL A 68 19.28 7.53 -18.65
CA VAL A 68 20.49 7.06 -19.39
C VAL A 68 20.55 7.62 -20.82
N SER A 69 19.40 7.97 -21.39
CA SER A 69 19.31 8.61 -22.70
C SER A 69 19.49 10.14 -22.67
N GLN A 70 19.68 10.74 -21.49
CA GLN A 70 20.07 12.14 -21.30
C GLN A 70 21.59 12.23 -21.20
#